data_AF-A0A6F8T3X2-F1
#
_entry.id   AF-A0A6F8T3X2-F1
#
_cell.length_a   1.000
_cell.length_b   1.000
_cell.length_c   1.000
_cell.angle_alpha   90.00
_cell.angle_beta   90.00
_cell.angle_gamma   90.00
#
_symmetry.space_group_name_H-M   'P 1'
#
loop_
_entity.id
_entity.type
_entity.pdbx_description
1 polymer ?
#
loop_
_entity_poly.entity_id
_entity_poly.type
_entity_poly.pdbx_seq_one_letter_code
_entity_poly.pdbx_strand_id
1 'polypeptide(L)'
;MRYGLDAELVINTDGKTKLMREDITEWLEKLQPYIKQHRYEDYFASLQKIIDSGTSSERQKKVLESTGCFREVTKHNINEFIHQLPLSEYSNCLKKEHIKGIT
;
A
#
# COMPACT_ATOMS: atom_id res chain seq x y z
N MET A 1 -14.68 5.23 4.42
CA MET A 1 -14.28 4.30 5.50
C MET A 1 -13.28 4.99 6.41
N ARG A 2 -13.44 4.91 7.75
CA ARG A 2 -12.70 5.76 8.72
C ARG A 2 -11.27 5.28 9.01
N TYR A 3 -11.09 3.97 9.16
CA TYR A 3 -9.85 3.36 9.66
C TYR A 3 -9.04 2.60 8.59
N GLY A 4 -9.56 2.46 7.37
CA GLY A 4 -8.82 1.85 6.26
C GLY A 4 -8.41 0.41 6.58
N LEU A 5 -7.12 0.12 6.45
CA LEU A 5 -6.53 -1.19 6.76
C LEU A 5 -6.52 -1.50 8.27
N ASP A 6 -6.63 -0.48 9.13
CA ASP A 6 -6.65 -0.64 10.59
C ASP A 6 -8.08 -0.76 11.14
N ALA A 7 -9.05 -1.08 10.28
CA ALA A 7 -10.43 -1.34 10.69
C ALA A 7 -10.57 -2.71 11.36
N GLU A 8 -11.38 -2.80 12.41
CA GLU A 8 -11.90 -4.06 12.92
C GLU A 8 -13.19 -4.46 12.18
N LEU A 9 -13.21 -5.66 11.63
CA LEU A 9 -14.34 -6.25 10.92
C LEU A 9 -15.09 -7.18 11.86
N VAL A 10 -16.43 -7.15 11.85
CA VAL A 10 -17.25 -8.22 12.45
C VAL A 10 -17.32 -9.37 11.45
N ILE A 11 -16.73 -10.52 11.81
CA ILE A 11 -16.52 -11.64 10.86
C ILE A 11 -17.51 -12.80 11.06
N ASN A 12 -18.37 -12.74 12.09
CA ASN A 12 -19.41 -13.74 12.31
C ASN A 12 -20.59 -13.19 13.14
N THR A 13 -21.63 -14.01 13.30
CA THR A 13 -22.84 -13.68 14.06
C THR A 13 -22.62 -13.66 15.57
N ASP A 14 -21.53 -14.26 16.07
CA ASP A 14 -21.18 -14.28 17.49
C ASP A 14 -20.47 -12.99 17.94
N GLY A 15 -20.29 -12.03 17.03
CA GLY A 15 -19.64 -10.75 17.30
C GLY A 15 -18.11 -10.82 17.36
N LYS A 16 -17.48 -11.89 16.85
CA LYS A 16 -16.01 -11.94 16.75
C LYS A 16 -15.53 -10.88 15.77
N THR A 17 -14.47 -10.17 16.16
CA THR A 17 -13.80 -9.20 15.30
C THR A 17 -12.46 -9.71 14.79
N LYS A 18 -11.97 -9.12 13.70
CA LYS A 18 -10.64 -9.33 13.14
C LYS A 18 -10.15 -8.03 12.49
N LEU A 19 -8.84 -7.77 12.52
CA LEU A 19 -8.29 -6.63 11.80
C LEU A 19 -8.39 -6.84 10.28
N MET A 20 -8.71 -5.78 9.54
CA MET A 20 -8.79 -5.81 8.07
C MET A 20 -7.46 -6.26 7.44
N ARG A 21 -6.30 -5.85 7.97
CA ARG A 21 -4.99 -6.36 7.51
C ARG A 21 -4.87 -7.88 7.66
N GLU A 22 -5.27 -8.41 8.81
CA GLU A 22 -5.19 -9.85 9.10
C GLU A 22 -6.11 -10.64 8.16
N ASP A 23 -7.35 -10.18 7.98
CA ASP A 23 -8.31 -10.85 7.12
C ASP A 23 -7.87 -10.86 5.65
N ILE A 24 -7.35 -9.73 5.14
CA ILE A 24 -6.80 -9.67 3.78
C ILE A 24 -5.60 -10.61 3.64
N THR A 25 -4.67 -10.64 4.59
CA THR A 25 -3.51 -11.55 4.55
C THR A 25 -3.95 -13.01 4.47
N GLU A 26 -4.93 -13.44 5.27
CA GLU A 26 -5.49 -14.80 5.18
C GLU A 26 -6.11 -15.09 3.81
N TRP A 27 -6.74 -14.10 3.18
CA TRP A 27 -7.24 -14.25 1.81
C TRP A 27 -6.11 -14.37 0.79
N LEU A 28 -5.02 -13.61 0.92
CA LEU A 28 -3.86 -13.74 0.04
C LEU A 28 -3.22 -15.13 0.15
N GLU A 29 -3.23 -15.75 1.34
CA GLU A 29 -2.77 -17.13 1.56
C GLU A 29 -3.72 -18.16 0.92
N LYS A 30 -5.04 -18.02 1.12
CA LYS A 30 -6.05 -18.90 0.52
C LYS A 30 -6.01 -18.86 -1.01
N LEU A 31 -5.61 -17.72 -1.59
CA LEU A 31 -5.56 -17.52 -3.03
C LEU A 31 -4.27 -18.00 -3.69
N GLN A 32 -3.24 -18.41 -2.93
CA GLN A 32 -1.94 -18.86 -3.46
C GLN A 32 -2.01 -19.87 -4.62
N PRO A 33 -2.89 -20.90 -4.59
CA PRO A 33 -2.99 -21.83 -5.71
C PRO A 33 -3.40 -21.15 -7.02
N TYR A 34 -4.32 -20.19 -6.95
CA TYR A 34 -4.83 -19.46 -8.11
C TYR A 34 -3.84 -18.40 -8.60
N ILE A 35 -3.12 -17.76 -7.68
CA ILE A 35 -2.04 -16.82 -8.03
C ILE A 35 -1.02 -17.52 -8.92
N LYS A 36 -0.59 -18.73 -8.53
CA LYS A 36 0.37 -19.52 -9.29
C LYS A 36 -0.22 -20.06 -10.60
N GLN A 37 -1.47 -20.52 -10.58
CA GLN A 37 -2.15 -21.03 -11.77
C GLN A 37 -2.29 -19.97 -12.87
N HIS A 38 -2.58 -18.72 -12.49
CA HIS A 38 -2.84 -17.63 -13.43
C HIS A 38 -1.68 -16.65 -13.59
N ARG A 39 -0.55 -16.89 -12.92
CA ARG A 39 0.65 -16.05 -12.96
C ARG A 39 0.38 -14.61 -12.54
N TYR A 40 -0.27 -14.46 -11.39
CA TYR A 40 -0.65 -13.16 -10.81
C TYR A 40 0.27 -12.69 -9.68
N GLU A 41 1.49 -13.24 -9.60
CA GLU A 41 2.43 -12.97 -8.52
C GLU A 41 2.70 -11.47 -8.35
N ASP A 42 2.89 -10.73 -9.45
CA ASP A 42 3.21 -9.30 -9.41
C ASP A 42 2.03 -8.45 -8.87
N TYR A 43 0.79 -8.83 -9.19
CA TYR A 43 -0.40 -8.15 -8.68
C TYR A 43 -0.53 -8.37 -7.17
N PHE A 44 -0.35 -9.60 -6.71
CA PHE A 44 -0.45 -9.93 -5.30
C PHE A 44 0.73 -9.41 -4.48
N ALA A 45 1.93 -9.33 -5.07
CA ALA A 45 3.05 -8.62 -4.48
C ALA A 45 2.74 -7.12 -4.29
N SER A 46 2.02 -6.50 -5.23
CA SER A 46 1.56 -5.11 -5.09
C SER A 46 0.54 -4.94 -3.97
N LEU A 47 -0.39 -5.89 -3.81
CA LEU A 47 -1.32 -5.90 -2.67
C LEU A 47 -0.59 -6.07 -1.34
N GLN A 48 0.36 -7.01 -1.26
CA GLN A 48 1.16 -7.23 -0.06
C GLN A 48 1.94 -5.96 0.34
N LYS A 49 2.55 -5.27 -0.62
CA LYS A 49 3.20 -3.98 -0.36
C LYS A 49 2.27 -2.94 0.26
N ILE A 50 1.02 -2.85 -0.20
CA ILE A 50 0.03 -1.91 0.36
C ILE A 50 -0.31 -2.30 1.81
N ILE A 51 -0.42 -3.60 2.11
CA ILE A 51 -0.65 -4.10 3.47
C ILE A 51 0.53 -3.77 4.39
N ASP A 52 1.76 -3.93 3.91
CA ASP A 52 2.98 -3.74 4.71
C ASP A 52 3.33 -2.26 4.88
N SER A 53 3.18 -1.45 3.83
CA SER A 53 3.67 -0.06 3.77
C SER A 53 2.57 0.98 3.98
N GLY A 54 1.30 0.55 3.96
CA GLY A 54 0.14 1.43 4.05
C GLY A 54 -0.35 1.99 2.72
N THR A 55 -1.51 2.62 2.80
CA THR A 55 -2.32 3.17 1.72
C THR A 55 -1.87 4.57 1.28
N SER A 56 -2.33 5.00 0.09
CA SER A 56 -2.14 6.38 -0.37
C SER A 56 -2.78 7.39 0.58
N SER A 57 -3.94 7.08 1.16
CA SER A 57 -4.62 7.95 2.12
C SER A 57 -3.79 8.22 3.38
N GLU A 58 -3.05 7.23 3.89
CA GLU A 58 -2.13 7.43 5.01
C GLU A 58 -0.98 8.37 4.65
N ARG A 59 -0.42 8.26 3.43
CA ARG A 59 0.62 9.19 2.96
C ARG A 59 0.09 10.59 2.73
N GLN A 60 -1.11 10.72 2.18
CA GLN A 60 -1.80 12.01 1.99
C GLN A 60 -2.07 12.72 3.31
N LYS A 61 -2.50 11.98 4.36
CA LYS A 61 -2.66 12.52 5.71
C LYS A 61 -1.33 13.05 6.24
N LYS A 62 -0.23 12.32 6.10
CA LYS A 62 1.12 12.79 6.51
C LYS A 62 1.53 14.08 5.78
N VAL A 63 1.22 14.20 4.49
CA VAL A 63 1.49 15.44 3.74
C VAL A 63 0.64 16.59 4.28
N LEU A 64 -0.65 16.35 4.53
CA LEU A 64 -1.53 17.38 5.10
C LEU A 64 -1.10 17.79 6.50
N GLU A 65 -0.74 16.84 7.37
CA GLU A 65 -0.27 17.08 8.73
C GLU A 65 1.03 17.90 8.77
N SER A 66 1.94 17.64 7.83
CA SER A 66 3.23 18.35 7.76
C SER A 66 3.17 19.71 7.07
N THR A 67 2.24 19.90 6.12
CA THR A 67 2.18 21.13 5.30
C THR A 67 1.00 22.03 5.62
N GLY A 68 -0.05 21.50 6.26
CA GLY A 68 -1.33 22.19 6.45
C GLY A 68 -2.06 22.55 5.15
N CYS A 69 -1.64 22.02 3.99
CA CYS A 69 -2.06 22.54 2.68
C CYS A 69 -2.51 21.43 1.72
N PHE A 70 -3.79 21.49 1.32
CA PHE A 70 -4.34 20.54 0.33
C PHE A 70 -3.69 20.63 -1.05
N ARG A 71 -3.16 21.80 -1.45
CA ARG A 71 -2.43 21.93 -2.72
C ARG A 71 -1.18 21.05 -2.74
N GLU A 72 -0.50 20.92 -1.61
CA GLU A 72 0.68 20.04 -1.51
C GLU A 72 0.29 18.57 -1.53
N VAL A 73 -0.87 18.20 -0.96
CA VAL A 73 -1.44 16.85 -1.10
C VAL A 73 -1.72 16.53 -2.57
N THR A 74 -2.31 17.46 -3.33
CA THR A 74 -2.56 17.26 -4.77
C THR A 74 -1.26 17.09 -5.56
N LYS A 75 -0.26 17.95 -5.31
CA LYS A 75 1.06 17.80 -5.96
C LYS A 75 1.71 16.46 -5.63
N HIS A 76 1.63 16.02 -4.38
CA HIS A 76 2.11 14.71 -3.96
C HIS A 76 1.42 13.58 -4.73
N ASN A 77 0.09 13.60 -4.85
CA ASN A 77 -0.67 12.60 -5.61
C ASN A 77 -0.32 12.58 -7.10
N ILE A 78 -0.16 13.76 -7.72
CA ILE A 78 0.28 13.87 -9.11
C ILE A 78 1.65 13.21 -9.29
N ASN A 79 2.57 13.44 -8.35
CA ASN A 79 3.91 12.88 -8.42
C ASN A 79 3.92 11.34 -8.25
N GLU A 80 3.17 10.81 -7.27
CA GLU A 80 2.99 9.35 -7.14
C GLU A 80 2.35 8.74 -8.40
N PHE A 81 1.38 9.44 -9.01
CA PHE A 81 0.73 8.98 -10.22
C PHE A 81 1.68 8.95 -11.42
N ILE A 82 2.48 10.00 -11.64
CA ILE A 82 3.45 10.04 -12.74
C ILE A 82 4.47 8.91 -12.61
N HIS A 83 4.90 8.59 -11.39
CA HIS A 83 5.89 7.55 -11.13
C HIS A 83 5.30 6.15 -10.95
N GLN A 84 3.98 6.00 -10.89
CA GLN A 84 3.27 4.75 -10.64
C GLN A 84 3.76 4.01 -9.38
N LEU A 85 4.32 4.74 -8.43
CA LEU A 85 4.94 4.22 -7.21
C LEU A 85 4.76 5.24 -6.08
N PRO A 86 4.67 4.77 -4.82
CA PRO A 86 4.83 5.66 -3.66
C PRO A 86 6.16 6.43 -3.74
N LEU A 87 6.17 7.72 -3.37
CA LEU A 87 7.41 8.52 -3.50
C LEU A 87 8.56 8.02 -2.62
N SER A 88 8.26 7.35 -1.51
CA SER A 88 9.26 6.66 -0.69
C SER A 88 9.97 5.56 -1.46
N GLU A 89 9.25 4.82 -2.30
CA GLU A 89 9.81 3.76 -3.15
C GLU A 89 10.56 4.37 -4.35
N TYR A 90 9.99 5.38 -5.00
CA TYR A 90 10.65 6.07 -6.12
C TYR A 90 12.02 6.64 -5.73
N SER A 91 12.10 7.30 -4.57
CA SER A 91 13.36 7.85 -4.04
C SER A 91 14.42 6.76 -3.80
N ASN A 92 14.01 5.55 -3.42
CA ASN A 92 14.92 4.42 -3.24
C ASN A 92 15.39 3.83 -4.58
N CYS A 93 14.55 3.82 -5.62
CA CYS A 93 14.94 3.42 -6.97
C CYS A 93 16.04 4.34 -7.53
N LEU A 94 15.88 5.65 -7.43
CA LEU A 94 16.90 6.62 -7.87
C LEU A 94 18.26 6.41 -7.18
N LYS A 95 18.24 6.13 -5.88
CA LYS A 95 19.48 5.81 -5.13
C LYS A 95 20.15 4.54 -5.65
N LYS A 96 19.38 3.50 -5.98
CA LYS A 96 19.91 2.23 -6.51
C LYS A 96 20.53 2.39 -7.91
N GLU A 97 19.93 3.21 -8.78
CA GLU A 97 20.50 3.47 -10.11
C GLU A 97 21.78 4.30 -10.05
N HIS A 98 21.86 5.27 -9.13
CA HIS A 98 23.09 6.04 -8.91
C HIS A 98 24.27 5.16 -8.45
N ILE A 99 24.01 4.14 -7.62
CA ILE A 99 25.04 3.19 -7.18
C ILE A 99 25.49 2.27 -8.34
N LYS A 100 24.57 1.86 -9.22
CA LYS A 100 24.92 1.02 -10.38
C LYS A 100 25.73 1.76 -11.45
N GLY A 101 25.63 3.09 -11.54
CA GLY A 101 26.39 3.90 -12.50
C GLY A 101 27.83 4.24 -12.09
N ILE A 102 28.29 3.79 -10.91
CA ILE A 102 29.64 4.05 -10.36
C ILE A 102 30.50 2.76 -10.33
N THR A 103 30.02 1.67 -10.94
CA THR A 103 30.77 0.40 -11.09
C THR A 103 30.98 0.08 -12.56
#